data_AF-A0A6A6SR46-F1
#
_entry.id   AF-A0A6A6SR46-F1
#
_cell.length_a   1.000
_cell.length_b   1.000
_cell.length_c   1.000
_cell.angle_alpha   90.00
_cell.angle_beta   90.00
_cell.angle_gamma   90.00
#
_symmetry.space_group_name_H-M   'P 1'
#
loop_
_entity.id
_entity.type
_entity.pdbx_description
1 polymer ?
#
loop_
_entity_poly.entity_id
_entity_poly.type
_entity_poly.pdbx_seq_one_letter_code
_entity_poly.pdbx_strand_id
1 'polypeptide(L)'
;MDRNPVDAKPAEVDLRLMYRQDIAEIRKDMEQSKELWQTTDSQNEIVEKLAKHLKRSDVSRIDKIVCLALGTIRRDSSHPDPRIQHHLASGLARALGLPVCAQDPAYSEMIDEIILEQLDPPISVIHDPQGVLAIDESTLVICLFSNAPLLEVIADLLPQGPTAMIINEAGLRRENPLSIDSWNTPRVMDLIEKYEVHGIGEICDFSEDLIKVINRSSSGFSWLPRVDVYVRKAS
;
A
#
# COMPACT_ATOMS: atom_id res chain seq x y z
N MET A 1 -4.56 51.16 -0.63
CA MET A 1 -4.78 50.76 -2.03
C MET A 1 -4.71 49.25 -2.05
N ASP A 2 -5.89 48.66 -1.86
CA ASP A 2 -6.10 47.21 -1.85
C ASP A 2 -5.83 46.63 -3.23
N ARG A 3 -5.06 45.53 -3.27
CA ARG A 3 -4.92 44.71 -4.47
C ARG A 3 -6.20 43.91 -4.63
N ASN A 4 -7.02 44.29 -5.61
CA ASN A 4 -8.22 43.55 -6.01
C ASN A 4 -7.81 42.19 -6.63
N PRO A 5 -8.32 41.05 -6.15
CA PRO A 5 -8.09 39.74 -6.77
C PRO A 5 -9.25 39.42 -7.69
N VAL A 6 -9.27 39.97 -8.91
CA VAL A 6 -10.31 39.64 -9.89
C VAL A 6 -9.66 39.56 -11.25
N ASP A 7 -9.19 38.37 -11.63
CA ASP A 7 -9.02 37.92 -13.01
C ASP A 7 -8.64 36.42 -13.05
N ALA A 8 -9.25 35.61 -12.18
CA ALA A 8 -9.24 34.16 -12.39
C ALA A 8 -10.20 33.86 -13.56
N LYS A 9 -9.69 33.24 -14.63
CA LYS A 9 -10.50 32.92 -15.82
C LYS A 9 -11.68 32.01 -15.42
N PRO A 10 -12.89 32.17 -16.01
CA PRO A 10 -14.09 31.42 -15.61
C PRO A 10 -13.90 29.89 -15.54
N ALA A 11 -13.12 29.31 -16.45
CA ALA A 11 -12.82 27.87 -16.46
C ALA A 11 -11.93 27.42 -15.28
N GLU A 12 -11.07 28.29 -14.75
CA GLU A 12 -10.20 27.97 -13.63
C GLU A 12 -10.95 27.99 -12.29
N VAL A 13 -11.95 28.87 -12.17
CA VAL A 13 -12.87 28.89 -11.02
C VAL A 13 -13.75 27.64 -11.01
N ASP A 14 -14.20 27.19 -12.18
CA ASP A 14 -15.03 25.99 -12.34
C ASP A 14 -14.25 24.71 -11.98
N LEU A 15 -13.02 24.56 -12.49
CA LEU A 15 -12.12 23.46 -12.12
C LEU A 15 -11.84 23.41 -10.62
N ARG A 16 -11.50 24.55 -9.99
CA ARG A 16 -11.24 24.61 -8.54
C ARG A 16 -12.48 24.24 -7.71
N LEU A 17 -13.68 24.62 -8.17
CA LEU A 17 -14.92 24.26 -7.49
C LEU A 17 -15.20 22.76 -7.62
N MET A 18 -15.01 22.19 -8.81
CA MET A 18 -15.11 20.76 -9.08
C MET A 18 -14.14 19.96 -8.19
N TYR A 19 -12.86 20.32 -8.15
CA TYR A 19 -11.88 19.64 -7.29
C TYR A 19 -12.22 19.74 -5.80
N ARG A 20 -12.78 20.87 -5.34
CA ARG A 20 -13.23 20.98 -3.94
C ARG A 20 -14.37 20.03 -3.62
N GLN A 21 -15.29 19.82 -4.55
CA GLN A 21 -16.38 18.86 -4.39
C GLN A 21 -15.85 17.44 -4.39
N ASP A 22 -14.96 17.09 -5.34
CA ASP A 22 -14.28 15.79 -5.39
C ASP A 22 -13.51 15.51 -4.08
N ILE A 23 -12.74 16.46 -3.57
CA ILE A 23 -12.00 16.32 -2.30
C ILE A 23 -12.95 16.05 -1.13
N ALA A 24 -14.07 16.77 -1.04
CA ALA A 24 -15.03 16.57 0.05
C ALA A 24 -15.70 15.20 -0.02
N GLU A 25 -16.06 14.74 -1.22
CA GLU A 25 -16.63 13.41 -1.43
C GLU A 25 -15.60 12.32 -1.10
N ILE A 26 -14.38 12.46 -1.61
CA ILE A 26 -13.29 11.50 -1.37
C ILE A 26 -12.91 11.44 0.11
N ARG A 27 -12.94 12.56 0.83
CA ARG A 27 -12.75 12.56 2.30
C ARG A 27 -13.81 11.75 3.01
N LYS A 28 -15.07 11.93 2.63
CA LYS A 28 -16.17 11.17 3.21
C LYS A 28 -15.99 9.67 2.93
N ASP A 29 -15.60 9.34 1.71
CA ASP A 29 -15.31 7.99 1.26
C ASP A 29 -14.11 7.37 2.01
N MET A 30 -13.07 8.16 2.28
CA MET A 30 -11.91 7.77 3.11
C MET A 30 -12.28 7.54 4.57
N GLU A 31 -13.16 8.37 5.15
CA GLU A 31 -13.62 8.15 6.53
C GLU A 31 -14.53 6.92 6.59
N GLN A 32 -15.39 6.69 5.61
CA GLN A 32 -16.19 5.47 5.54
C GLN A 32 -15.33 4.22 5.39
N SER A 33 -14.29 4.25 4.55
CA SER A 33 -13.36 3.14 4.43
C SER A 33 -12.52 2.94 5.68
N LYS A 34 -12.22 4.01 6.43
CA LYS A 34 -11.56 3.94 7.74
C LYS A 34 -12.45 3.33 8.81
N GLU A 35 -13.72 3.75 8.89
CA GLU A 35 -14.71 3.14 9.77
C GLU A 35 -14.84 1.66 9.44
N LEU A 36 -14.97 1.32 8.16
CA LEU A 36 -14.98 -0.06 7.69
C LEU A 36 -13.68 -0.80 8.08
N TRP A 37 -12.53 -0.14 7.94
CA TRP A 37 -11.23 -0.67 8.38
C TRP A 37 -11.18 -0.91 9.90
N GLN A 38 -11.94 -0.14 10.68
CA GLN A 38 -11.94 -0.22 12.15
C GLN A 38 -13.10 -1.04 12.72
N THR A 39 -14.13 -1.34 11.92
CA THR A 39 -15.35 -2.01 12.40
C THR A 39 -15.15 -3.44 12.88
N THR A 40 -14.03 -4.08 12.55
CA THR A 40 -13.66 -5.36 13.13
C THR A 40 -12.39 -5.17 13.94
N ASP A 41 -12.45 -5.48 15.24
CA ASP A 41 -11.27 -5.49 16.13
C ASP A 41 -10.11 -6.29 15.52
N SER A 42 -10.44 -7.29 14.68
CA SER A 42 -9.51 -8.09 13.91
C SER A 42 -8.59 -7.31 12.95
N GLN A 43 -8.92 -6.07 12.55
CA GLN A 43 -8.08 -5.27 11.65
C GLN A 43 -7.00 -4.47 12.36
N ASN A 44 -7.32 -3.89 13.53
CA ASN A 44 -6.29 -3.40 14.44
C ASN A 44 -5.40 -4.58 14.88
N GLU A 45 -6.00 -5.73 15.15
CA GLU A 45 -5.26 -6.96 15.45
C GLU A 45 -4.35 -7.40 14.30
N ILE A 46 -4.78 -7.31 13.03
CA ILE A 46 -3.92 -7.55 11.86
C ILE A 46 -2.70 -6.63 11.90
N VAL A 47 -2.91 -5.32 12.03
CA VAL A 47 -1.82 -4.33 12.05
C VAL A 47 -0.87 -4.61 13.21
N GLU A 48 -1.40 -4.89 14.40
CA GLU A 48 -0.61 -5.18 15.59
C GLU A 48 0.18 -6.49 15.45
N LYS A 49 -0.45 -7.56 14.94
CA LYS A 49 0.21 -8.86 14.73
C LYS A 49 1.28 -8.75 13.65
N LEU A 50 1.00 -8.06 12.55
CA LEU A 50 1.99 -7.77 11.50
C LEU A 50 3.14 -6.92 12.05
N ALA A 51 2.85 -5.83 12.76
CA ALA A 51 3.87 -4.98 13.35
C ALA A 51 4.72 -5.75 14.38
N LYS A 52 4.11 -6.61 15.21
CA LYS A 52 4.82 -7.48 16.15
C LYS A 52 5.71 -8.48 15.43
N HIS A 53 5.22 -9.07 14.33
CA HIS A 53 5.99 -9.97 13.49
C HIS A 53 7.20 -9.26 12.87
N LEU A 54 7.01 -8.03 12.38
CA LEU A 54 8.05 -7.16 11.79
C LEU A 54 8.98 -6.51 12.82
N LYS A 55 8.63 -6.50 14.12
CA LYS A 55 9.50 -6.01 15.21
C LYS A 55 10.39 -7.10 15.81
N ARG A 56 10.35 -8.33 15.29
CA ARG A 56 11.27 -9.39 15.73
C ARG A 56 12.71 -8.96 15.45
N SER A 57 13.64 -9.40 16.30
CA SER A 57 15.02 -8.88 16.37
C SER A 57 15.76 -8.85 15.02
N ASP A 58 15.48 -9.80 14.13
CA ASP A 58 16.10 -9.92 12.80
C ASP A 58 15.59 -8.89 11.78
N VAL A 59 14.45 -8.25 12.08
CA VAL A 59 13.73 -7.28 11.23
C VAL A 59 13.79 -5.86 11.81
N SER A 60 14.41 -5.69 12.98
CA SER A 60 14.52 -4.43 13.73
C SER A 60 15.27 -3.29 13.01
N ARG A 61 15.77 -3.53 11.80
CA ARG A 61 16.48 -2.54 10.96
C ARG A 61 15.55 -1.73 10.07
N ILE A 62 14.24 -2.03 10.01
CA ILE A 62 13.32 -1.25 9.18
C ILE A 62 13.24 0.19 9.71
N ASP A 63 13.55 1.17 8.88
CA ASP A 63 13.51 2.60 9.22
C ASP A 63 12.45 3.40 8.44
N LYS A 64 11.85 2.81 7.40
CA LYS A 64 10.79 3.43 6.59
C LYS A 64 9.92 2.40 5.88
N ILE A 65 8.74 2.85 5.51
CA ILE A 65 7.80 2.12 4.66
C ILE A 65 7.73 2.81 3.29
N VAL A 66 7.92 2.04 2.23
CA VAL A 66 7.74 2.51 0.85
C VAL A 66 6.59 1.73 0.22
N CYS A 67 5.53 2.42 -0.12
CA CYS A 67 4.36 1.86 -0.79
C CYS A 67 4.45 2.08 -2.30
N LEU A 68 4.24 1.03 -3.08
CA LEU A 68 4.18 1.09 -4.54
C LEU A 68 2.85 0.51 -5.03
N ALA A 69 2.26 1.15 -6.03
CA ALA A 69 1.09 0.64 -6.76
C ALA A 69 -0.16 0.37 -5.89
N LEU A 70 -0.44 1.19 -4.87
CA LEU A 70 -1.62 0.99 -4.00
C LEU A 70 -2.96 1.41 -4.64
N GLY A 71 -2.92 1.98 -5.84
CA GLY A 71 -4.06 2.50 -6.59
C GLY A 71 -4.49 3.90 -6.15
N THR A 72 -5.17 4.62 -7.03
CA THR A 72 -5.79 5.92 -6.73
C THR A 72 -6.86 5.78 -5.63
N ILE A 73 -6.97 6.75 -4.73
CA ILE A 73 -8.04 6.78 -3.71
C ILE A 73 -9.41 7.15 -4.31
N ARG A 74 -9.41 7.67 -5.55
CA ARG A 74 -10.64 7.93 -6.32
C ARG A 74 -11.35 6.62 -6.62
N ARG A 75 -12.68 6.65 -6.53
CA ARG A 75 -13.53 5.46 -6.68
C ARG A 75 -13.39 4.85 -8.08
N ASP A 76 -12.66 3.75 -8.17
CA ASP A 76 -12.70 2.82 -9.29
C ASP A 76 -13.81 1.77 -9.03
N SER A 77 -14.65 1.50 -10.03
CA SER A 77 -15.69 0.46 -9.99
C SER A 77 -15.17 -0.98 -10.10
N SER A 78 -13.86 -1.16 -10.20
CA SER A 78 -13.18 -2.43 -10.44
C SER A 78 -12.01 -2.59 -9.49
N HIS A 79 -11.90 -3.79 -8.89
CA HIS A 79 -10.74 -4.27 -8.10
C HIS A 79 -10.69 -3.74 -6.64
N PRO A 80 -9.94 -4.42 -5.72
CA PRO A 80 -10.12 -4.22 -4.29
C PRO A 80 -9.85 -2.77 -3.89
N ASP A 81 -10.67 -2.26 -2.98
CA ASP A 81 -10.70 -0.85 -2.60
C ASP A 81 -9.30 -0.31 -2.23
N PRO A 82 -8.69 0.55 -3.08
CA PRO A 82 -7.37 1.13 -2.84
C PRO A 82 -7.25 1.79 -1.48
N ARG A 83 -8.35 2.38 -0.98
CA ARG A 83 -8.37 3.12 0.30
C ARG A 83 -8.03 2.21 1.48
N ILE A 84 -8.47 0.95 1.43
CA ILE A 84 -8.16 -0.06 2.45
C ILE A 84 -6.67 -0.41 2.46
N GLN A 85 -6.00 -0.40 1.30
CA GLN A 85 -4.56 -0.60 1.21
C GLN A 85 -3.77 0.55 1.86
N HIS A 86 -4.24 1.80 1.68
CA HIS A 86 -3.65 2.97 2.33
C HIS A 86 -3.86 2.96 3.86
N HIS A 87 -5.03 2.51 4.33
CA HIS A 87 -5.29 2.34 5.77
C HIS A 87 -4.38 1.27 6.39
N LEU A 88 -4.12 0.16 5.69
CA LEU A 88 -3.11 -0.81 6.13
C LEU A 88 -1.73 -0.16 6.24
N ALA A 89 -1.28 0.57 5.21
CA ALA A 89 0.03 1.19 5.19
C ALA A 89 0.21 2.22 6.31
N SER A 90 -0.75 3.13 6.47
CA SER A 90 -0.77 4.12 7.54
C SER A 90 -0.88 3.46 8.93
N GLY A 91 -1.70 2.42 9.07
CA GLY A 91 -1.80 1.63 10.30
C GLY A 91 -0.48 0.98 10.70
N LEU A 92 0.22 0.34 9.75
CA LEU A 92 1.55 -0.24 9.98
C LEU A 92 2.59 0.83 10.33
N ALA A 93 2.59 1.96 9.62
CA ALA A 93 3.47 3.08 9.90
C ALA A 93 3.28 3.58 11.35
N ARG A 94 2.04 3.71 11.80
CA ARG A 94 1.70 4.05 13.18
C ARG A 94 2.22 3.01 14.18
N ALA A 95 1.94 1.73 13.94
CA ALA A 95 2.28 0.66 14.87
C ALA A 95 3.79 0.43 14.97
N LEU A 96 4.52 0.63 13.87
CA LEU A 96 5.97 0.54 13.80
C LEU A 96 6.66 1.83 14.27
N GLY A 97 5.98 2.98 14.22
CA GLY A 97 6.56 4.29 14.52
C GLY A 97 7.49 4.79 13.41
N LEU A 98 7.14 4.51 12.16
CA LEU A 98 7.98 4.75 10.98
C LEU A 98 7.35 5.75 10.02
N PRO A 99 8.15 6.52 9.27
CA PRO A 99 7.67 7.29 8.13
C PRO A 99 7.17 6.35 7.02
N VAL A 100 6.20 6.83 6.24
CA VAL A 100 5.63 6.12 5.10
C VAL A 100 5.48 7.07 3.91
N CYS A 101 5.90 6.59 2.74
CA CYS A 101 5.69 7.26 1.47
C CYS A 101 5.03 6.33 0.45
N ALA A 102 4.38 6.89 -0.56
CA ALA A 102 3.72 6.12 -1.59
C ALA A 102 3.96 6.67 -3.00
N GLN A 103 4.14 5.77 -3.96
CA GLN A 103 4.18 6.09 -5.39
C GLN A 103 3.19 5.22 -6.15
N ASP A 104 2.31 5.86 -6.91
CA ASP A 104 1.44 5.21 -7.89
C ASP A 104 1.29 6.12 -9.12
N PRO A 105 1.46 5.61 -10.36
CA PRO A 105 1.22 6.39 -11.57
C PRO A 105 -0.20 6.94 -11.70
N ALA A 106 -1.18 6.39 -10.98
CA ALA A 106 -2.57 6.84 -10.97
C ALA A 106 -2.83 7.99 -9.99
N TYR A 107 -1.87 8.35 -9.13
CA TYR A 107 -2.04 9.45 -8.19
C TYR A 107 -2.12 10.81 -8.91
N SER A 108 -3.01 11.65 -8.41
CA SER A 108 -3.14 13.05 -8.80
C SER A 108 -2.69 13.98 -7.68
N GLU A 109 -1.86 14.96 -8.04
CA GLU A 109 -1.38 16.01 -7.11
C GLU A 109 -2.53 16.80 -6.48
N MET A 110 -3.63 16.96 -7.21
CA MET A 110 -4.78 17.76 -6.76
C MET A 110 -5.72 17.02 -5.80
N ILE A 111 -5.60 15.71 -5.65
CA ILE A 111 -6.53 14.91 -4.85
C ILE A 111 -5.77 13.91 -3.98
N ASP A 112 -5.06 12.96 -4.59
CA ASP A 112 -4.43 11.85 -3.86
C ASP A 112 -3.38 12.37 -2.88
N GLU A 113 -2.46 13.24 -3.33
CA GLU A 113 -1.44 13.85 -2.48
C GLU A 113 -2.07 14.60 -1.29
N ILE A 114 -3.05 15.47 -1.55
CA ILE A 114 -3.74 16.25 -0.52
C ILE A 114 -4.41 15.36 0.53
N ILE A 115 -5.08 14.29 0.11
CA ILE A 115 -5.85 13.43 1.02
C ILE A 115 -4.95 12.44 1.77
N LEU A 116 -3.94 11.88 1.10
CA LEU A 116 -3.00 10.94 1.71
C LEU A 116 -2.12 11.61 2.77
N GLU A 117 -1.77 12.89 2.56
CA GLU A 117 -1.09 13.71 3.58
C GLU A 117 -1.98 14.08 4.79
N GLN A 118 -3.30 13.85 4.71
CA GLN A 118 -4.23 14.08 5.82
C GLN A 118 -4.47 12.83 6.66
N LEU A 119 -3.92 11.68 6.27
CA LEU A 119 -3.96 10.48 7.08
C LEU A 119 -3.13 10.64 8.36
N ASP A 120 -3.33 9.72 9.28
CA ASP A 120 -2.59 9.68 10.55
C ASP A 120 -1.98 8.28 10.73
N PRO A 121 -0.64 8.14 10.67
CA PRO A 121 0.32 9.12 10.17
C PRO A 121 0.08 9.44 8.67
N PRO A 122 0.54 10.62 8.21
CA PRO A 122 0.41 11.03 6.82
C PRO A 122 1.24 10.12 5.92
N ILE A 123 0.74 9.85 4.72
CA ILE A 123 1.48 9.18 3.66
C ILE A 123 2.01 10.25 2.71
N SER A 124 3.33 10.39 2.63
CA SER A 124 3.95 11.32 1.68
C SER A 124 3.89 10.74 0.27
N VAL A 125 3.15 11.39 -0.63
CA VAL A 125 3.16 11.01 -2.04
C VAL A 125 4.49 11.44 -2.67
N ILE A 126 5.11 10.53 -3.41
CA ILE A 126 6.37 10.78 -4.12
C ILE A 126 6.23 10.39 -5.59
N HIS A 127 6.85 11.18 -6.46
CA HIS A 127 6.71 11.03 -7.91
C HIS A 127 7.65 9.95 -8.47
N ASP A 128 7.22 9.29 -9.54
CA ASP A 128 8.04 8.36 -10.30
C ASP A 128 9.34 9.03 -10.82
N PRO A 129 10.54 8.44 -10.61
CA PRO A 129 10.84 7.13 -10.03
C PRO A 129 11.28 7.14 -8.55
N GLN A 130 11.02 8.21 -7.81
CA GLN A 130 11.59 8.43 -6.48
C GLN A 130 11.15 7.39 -5.44
N GLY A 131 9.97 6.80 -5.57
CA GLY A 131 9.51 5.71 -4.70
C GLY A 131 10.35 4.45 -4.86
N VAL A 132 10.65 4.07 -6.10
CA VAL A 132 11.54 2.93 -6.35
C VAL A 132 12.96 3.24 -5.85
N LEU A 133 13.45 4.46 -6.09
CA LEU A 133 14.79 4.88 -5.66
C LEU A 133 14.93 5.05 -4.14
N ALA A 134 13.83 5.21 -3.42
CA ALA A 134 13.81 5.31 -1.96
C ALA A 134 13.98 3.95 -1.26
N ILE A 135 13.91 2.83 -2.00
CA ILE A 135 14.05 1.49 -1.44
C ILE A 135 15.53 1.17 -1.21
N ASP A 136 15.83 0.77 0.03
CA ASP A 136 17.14 0.29 0.45
C ASP A 136 17.02 -0.93 1.37
N GLU A 137 18.16 -1.39 1.91
CA GLU A 137 18.21 -2.57 2.76
C GLU A 137 17.45 -2.42 4.08
N SER A 138 17.11 -1.21 4.54
CA SER A 138 16.33 -0.92 5.76
C SER A 138 14.87 -0.57 5.47
N THR A 139 14.38 -0.90 4.28
CA THR A 139 13.01 -0.59 3.87
C THR A 139 12.04 -1.75 4.14
N LEU A 140 10.79 -1.41 4.53
CA LEU A 140 9.61 -2.26 4.32
C LEU A 140 8.91 -1.82 3.04
N VAL A 141 8.84 -2.70 2.06
CA VAL A 141 8.10 -2.42 0.81
C VAL A 141 6.69 -2.97 0.92
N ILE A 142 5.68 -2.17 0.59
CA ILE A 142 4.29 -2.64 0.39
C ILE A 142 3.96 -2.46 -1.08
N CYS A 143 3.76 -3.55 -1.81
CA CYS A 143 3.46 -3.52 -3.25
C CYS A 143 2.35 -4.51 -3.57
N LEU A 144 1.14 -4.00 -3.78
CA LEU A 144 -0.06 -4.81 -3.93
C LEU A 144 -0.67 -4.59 -5.31
N PHE A 145 -0.96 -5.66 -6.05
CA PHE A 145 -1.69 -5.59 -7.33
C PHE A 145 -1.03 -4.73 -8.43
N SER A 146 0.30 -4.59 -8.38
CA SER A 146 1.05 -3.92 -9.44
C SER A 146 0.98 -4.68 -10.77
N ASN A 147 0.64 -3.95 -11.83
CA ASN A 147 0.77 -4.41 -13.22
C ASN A 147 2.16 -4.10 -13.82
N ALA A 148 2.98 -3.32 -13.10
CA ALA A 148 4.37 -3.06 -13.46
C ALA A 148 5.31 -4.12 -12.85
N PRO A 149 6.46 -4.44 -13.49
CA PRO A 149 7.41 -5.44 -13.01
C PRO A 149 8.28 -4.92 -11.85
N LEU A 150 7.65 -4.37 -10.81
CA LEU A 150 8.32 -3.68 -9.71
C LEU A 150 9.30 -4.58 -8.94
N LEU A 151 9.00 -5.88 -8.80
CA LEU A 151 9.94 -6.81 -8.19
C LEU A 151 11.19 -7.05 -9.04
N GLU A 152 11.08 -7.06 -10.37
CA GLU A 152 12.26 -7.15 -11.23
C GLU A 152 13.14 -5.91 -11.06
N VAL A 153 12.50 -4.73 -11.01
CA VAL A 153 13.21 -3.46 -10.79
C VAL A 153 13.89 -3.46 -9.41
N ILE A 154 13.22 -3.91 -8.35
CA ILE A 154 13.81 -4.04 -7.02
C ILE A 154 14.98 -5.03 -7.04
N ALA A 155 14.84 -6.19 -7.69
CA ALA A 155 15.90 -7.19 -7.79
C ALA A 155 17.14 -6.64 -8.52
N ASP A 156 16.94 -5.86 -9.58
CA ASP A 156 18.03 -5.25 -10.35
C ASP A 156 18.72 -4.10 -9.59
N LEU A 157 17.96 -3.25 -8.88
CA LEU A 157 18.50 -2.10 -8.14
C LEU A 157 19.12 -2.48 -6.79
N LEU A 158 18.54 -3.47 -6.12
CA LEU A 158 18.91 -3.88 -4.78
C LEU A 158 19.04 -5.41 -4.74
N PRO A 159 20.20 -5.97 -5.15
CA PRO A 159 20.37 -7.42 -5.26
C PRO A 159 20.15 -8.17 -3.94
N GLN A 160 20.36 -7.54 -2.78
CA GLN A 160 20.07 -8.13 -1.46
C GLN A 160 18.64 -7.92 -0.97
N GLY A 161 17.86 -7.15 -1.72
CA GLY A 161 16.50 -6.78 -1.42
C GLY A 161 16.32 -5.89 -0.17
N PRO A 162 15.09 -5.38 0.03
CA PRO A 162 14.72 -4.69 1.25
C PRO A 162 14.68 -5.63 2.47
N THR A 163 14.59 -5.09 3.69
CA THR A 163 14.48 -5.95 4.89
C THR A 163 13.21 -6.79 4.88
N ALA A 164 12.09 -6.21 4.43
CA ALA A 164 10.82 -6.92 4.33
C ALA A 164 9.97 -6.42 3.16
N MET A 165 9.06 -7.27 2.69
CA MET A 165 8.09 -6.93 1.66
C MET A 165 6.71 -7.49 2.01
N ILE A 166 5.64 -6.74 1.71
CA ILE A 166 4.26 -7.19 1.75
C ILE A 166 3.74 -7.12 0.32
N ILE A 167 3.52 -8.29 -0.28
CA ILE A 167 3.16 -8.41 -1.71
C ILE A 167 2.07 -9.45 -1.93
N ASN A 168 1.33 -9.33 -3.04
CA ASN A 168 0.30 -10.30 -3.40
C ASN A 168 0.92 -11.62 -3.88
N GLU A 169 0.24 -12.73 -3.54
CA GLU A 169 0.60 -14.12 -3.88
C GLU A 169 0.68 -14.37 -5.40
N ALA A 170 0.08 -13.50 -6.21
CA ALA A 170 -0.37 -13.80 -7.57
C ALA A 170 0.72 -14.22 -8.57
N GLY A 171 2.00 -14.01 -8.30
CA GLY A 171 3.08 -14.34 -9.24
C GLY A 171 4.00 -15.50 -8.82
N LEU A 172 4.21 -15.73 -7.52
CA LEU A 172 5.36 -16.50 -7.00
C LEU A 172 5.01 -17.93 -6.57
N ARG A 173 3.80 -18.17 -6.06
CA ARG A 173 3.35 -19.50 -5.62
C ARG A 173 2.52 -20.25 -6.65
N ARG A 174 2.01 -19.57 -7.68
CA ARG A 174 1.18 -20.20 -8.71
C ARG A 174 2.06 -20.82 -9.79
N GLU A 175 1.92 -22.13 -9.99
CA GLU A 175 2.54 -22.92 -11.07
C GLU A 175 2.01 -22.56 -12.48
N ASN A 176 1.53 -21.33 -12.71
CA ASN A 176 1.12 -20.89 -14.03
C ASN A 176 2.12 -19.87 -14.58
N PRO A 177 3.26 -20.32 -15.13
CA PRO A 177 4.31 -19.45 -15.69
C PRO A 177 3.87 -18.64 -16.92
N LEU A 178 2.61 -18.73 -17.34
CA LEU A 178 2.05 -18.08 -18.52
C LEU A 178 1.13 -16.89 -18.20
N SER A 179 0.94 -16.52 -16.94
CA SER A 179 0.20 -15.29 -16.61
C SER A 179 1.10 -14.07 -16.82
N ILE A 180 0.54 -12.99 -17.38
CA ILE A 180 1.28 -11.74 -17.70
C ILE A 180 1.83 -11.09 -16.42
N ASP A 181 1.19 -11.41 -15.30
CA ASP A 181 1.51 -11.04 -13.91
C ASP A 181 2.41 -12.08 -13.20
N SER A 182 2.95 -13.09 -13.90
CA SER A 182 3.88 -14.05 -13.31
C SER A 182 5.24 -13.39 -13.07
N TRP A 183 5.62 -13.26 -11.81
CA TRP A 183 6.89 -12.69 -11.36
C TRP A 183 8.04 -13.71 -11.36
N ASN A 184 7.91 -14.82 -12.10
CA ASN A 184 8.85 -15.95 -12.10
C ASN A 184 10.07 -15.73 -13.00
N THR A 185 10.66 -14.53 -12.97
CA THR A 185 11.93 -14.28 -13.67
C THR A 185 13.11 -14.72 -12.79
N PRO A 186 14.25 -15.16 -13.37
CA PRO A 186 15.38 -15.66 -12.59
C PRO A 186 15.83 -14.68 -11.49
N ARG A 187 15.94 -13.39 -11.81
CA ARG A 187 16.32 -12.35 -10.84
C ARG A 187 15.34 -12.21 -9.66
N VAL A 188 14.04 -12.34 -9.90
CA VAL A 188 13.04 -12.27 -8.83
C VAL A 188 13.10 -13.55 -8.00
N MET A 189 13.28 -14.72 -8.62
CA MET A 189 13.46 -15.96 -7.87
C MET A 189 14.70 -15.91 -6.98
N ASP A 190 15.84 -15.45 -7.52
CA ASP A 190 17.08 -15.25 -6.78
C ASP A 190 16.91 -14.28 -5.60
N LEU A 191 16.08 -13.23 -5.78
CA LEU A 191 15.72 -12.30 -4.71
C LEU A 191 14.86 -13.01 -3.65
N ILE A 192 13.78 -13.67 -4.05
CA ILE A 192 12.78 -14.26 -3.15
C ILE A 192 13.35 -15.44 -2.35
N GLU A 193 14.31 -16.19 -2.88
CA GLU A 193 15.00 -17.28 -2.15
C GLU A 193 15.66 -16.80 -0.85
N LYS A 194 15.97 -15.50 -0.75
CA LYS A 194 16.57 -14.87 0.44
C LYS A 194 15.57 -14.59 1.56
N TYR A 195 14.28 -14.82 1.33
CA TYR A 195 13.22 -14.48 2.28
C TYR A 195 12.58 -15.72 2.90
N GLU A 196 12.17 -15.58 4.15
CA GLU A 196 11.12 -16.40 4.77
C GLU A 196 9.77 -15.80 4.37
N VAL A 197 8.82 -16.66 4.00
CA VAL A 197 7.52 -16.24 3.48
C VAL A 197 6.44 -16.69 4.45
N HIS A 198 5.63 -15.75 4.91
CA HIS A 198 4.54 -15.99 5.83
C HIS A 198 3.23 -15.50 5.22
N GLY A 199 2.24 -16.38 5.13
CA GLY A 199 0.92 -15.96 4.71
C GLY A 199 0.31 -15.03 5.77
N ILE A 200 -0.38 -13.95 5.37
CA ILE A 200 -1.01 -13.07 6.37
C ILE A 200 -2.01 -13.82 7.25
N GLY A 201 -2.66 -14.87 6.71
CA GLY A 201 -3.58 -15.72 7.47
C GLY A 201 -2.88 -16.52 8.56
N GLU A 202 -1.62 -16.92 8.35
CA GLU A 202 -0.79 -17.60 9.35
C GLU A 202 -0.33 -16.64 10.45
N ILE A 203 -0.13 -15.37 10.11
CA ILE A 203 0.26 -14.33 11.09
C ILE A 203 -0.95 -13.91 11.92
N CYS A 204 -2.11 -13.75 11.28
CA CYS A 204 -3.23 -13.01 11.85
C CYS A 204 -4.32 -13.87 12.49
N ASP A 205 -4.36 -15.20 12.26
CA ASP A 205 -5.40 -16.10 12.77
C ASP A 205 -6.81 -15.49 12.65
N PHE A 206 -7.26 -15.23 11.42
CA PHE A 206 -8.47 -14.44 11.17
C PHE A 206 -9.70 -14.99 11.91
N SER A 207 -10.39 -14.11 12.65
CA SER A 207 -11.65 -14.44 13.31
C SER A 207 -12.73 -14.84 12.29
N GLU A 208 -13.72 -15.63 12.70
CA GLU A 208 -14.85 -16.00 11.82
C GLU A 208 -15.59 -14.76 11.27
N ASP A 209 -15.69 -13.70 12.06
CA ASP A 209 -16.35 -12.47 11.64
C ASP A 209 -15.53 -11.70 10.61
N LEU A 210 -14.21 -11.66 10.77
CA LEU A 210 -13.32 -11.11 9.75
C LEU A 210 -13.36 -11.97 8.48
N ILE A 211 -13.40 -13.30 8.57
CA ILE A 211 -13.56 -14.19 7.42
C ILE A 211 -14.89 -13.90 6.70
N LYS A 212 -16.00 -13.67 7.43
CA LYS A 212 -17.27 -13.27 6.83
C LYS A 212 -17.17 -11.92 6.10
N VAL A 213 -16.41 -10.97 6.64
CA VAL A 213 -16.17 -9.67 5.99
C VAL A 213 -15.31 -9.87 4.74
N ILE A 214 -14.18 -10.57 4.84
CA ILE A 214 -13.28 -10.90 3.72
C ILE A 214 -14.01 -11.62 2.58
N ASN A 215 -14.87 -12.59 2.91
CA ASN A 215 -15.58 -13.41 1.92
C ASN A 215 -16.75 -12.71 1.22
N ARG A 216 -17.18 -11.54 1.71
CA ARG A 216 -18.13 -10.72 0.96
C ARG A 216 -17.37 -10.10 -0.22
N SER A 217 -17.63 -10.56 -1.45
CA SER A 217 -16.92 -10.14 -2.66
C SER A 217 -16.89 -8.62 -2.91
N SER A 218 -17.74 -7.85 -2.23
CA SER A 218 -17.81 -6.39 -2.28
C SER A 218 -17.12 -5.66 -1.11
N SER A 219 -16.50 -6.37 -0.17
CA SER A 219 -16.05 -5.79 1.09
C SER A 219 -14.76 -4.97 1.00
N GLY A 220 -14.07 -4.99 -0.14
CA GLY A 220 -12.75 -4.36 -0.26
C GLY A 220 -11.63 -5.10 0.47
N PHE A 221 -11.92 -6.23 1.14
CA PHE A 221 -10.95 -7.02 1.95
C PHE A 221 -10.61 -8.39 1.37
N SER A 222 -11.26 -8.79 0.27
CA SER A 222 -11.07 -10.11 -0.35
C SER A 222 -9.63 -10.38 -0.83
N TRP A 223 -8.81 -9.32 -0.89
CA TRP A 223 -7.40 -9.40 -1.20
C TRP A 223 -6.51 -9.82 -0.03
N LEU A 224 -6.89 -9.55 1.21
CA LEU A 224 -6.02 -9.75 2.38
C LEU A 224 -5.48 -11.19 2.43
N PRO A 225 -6.28 -12.27 2.34
CA PRO A 225 -5.76 -13.64 2.38
C PRO A 225 -4.79 -14.00 1.24
N ARG A 226 -4.71 -13.17 0.20
CA ARG A 226 -3.84 -13.36 -0.98
C ARG A 226 -2.55 -12.54 -0.87
N VAL A 227 -2.19 -12.10 0.34
CA VAL A 227 -0.99 -11.32 0.60
C VAL A 227 -0.06 -12.10 1.52
N ASP A 228 1.20 -12.08 1.14
CA ASP A 228 2.29 -12.73 1.84
C ASP A 228 3.25 -11.66 2.38
N VAL A 229 3.82 -11.95 3.55
CA VAL A 229 4.87 -11.17 4.18
C VAL A 229 6.19 -11.89 3.96
N TYR A 230 7.12 -11.23 3.28
CA TYR A 230 8.46 -11.70 3.00
C TYR A 230 9.41 -11.02 3.96
N VAL A 231 10.10 -11.79 4.78
CA VAL A 231 11.10 -11.29 5.74
C VAL A 231 12.47 -11.83 5.34
N ARG A 232 13.45 -10.96 5.14
CA ARG A 232 14.78 -11.38 4.70
C ARG A 232 15.42 -12.27 5.78
N LYS A 233 15.96 -13.42 5.38
CA LYS A 233 16.67 -14.35 6.27
C LYS A 233 17.88 -13.67 6.89
N ALA A 234 18.11 -13.92 8.18
CA ALA A 234 19.34 -13.48 8.83
C ALA A 234 20.55 -14.10 8.12
N SER A 235 21.54 -13.27 7.79
CA SER A 235 22.79 -13.65 7.13
C SER A 235 23.82 -14.18 8.13
#